data_AF-A0A3D4FTT7-F1
#
_entry.id   AF-A0A3D4FTT7-F1
#
_cell.length_a   1.000
_cell.length_b   1.000
_cell.length_c   1.000
_cell.angle_alpha   90.00
_cell.angle_beta   90.00
_cell.angle_gamma   90.00
#
_symmetry.space_group_name_H-M   'P 1'
#
loop_
_entity.id
_entity.type
_entity.pdbx_description
1 polymer ?
#
loop_
_entity_poly.entity_id
_entity_poly.type
_entity_poly.pdbx_seq_one_letter_code
_entity_poly.pdbx_strand_id
1 'polypeptide(L)'
;GLAALDDRTPITQIIDHGDSVERQSESGRPLWEEYLALAGNRRRSIAPGDKLPFSGIEFSFIGAHRQLIGSPERRAPNALCAGVAPPDPDQGENGHSLGYLISLGGFQFLNMGDMTPDREHALACPENRLGIVDMWQVPHHGGYGAIR
;
A
#
# COMPACT_ATOMS: atom_id res chain seq x y z
N GLY A 1 12.34 0.05 16.09
CA GLY A 1 11.10 0.04 15.29
C GLY A 1 10.01 0.76 16.06
N LEU A 2 8.74 0.43 15.81
CA LEU A 2 7.58 1.12 16.35
C LEU A 2 7.61 1.29 17.90
N ALA A 3 8.00 0.26 18.66
CA ALA A 3 8.11 0.34 20.12
C ALA A 3 9.05 1.46 20.59
N ALA A 4 10.27 1.50 20.03
CA ALA A 4 11.23 2.54 20.37
C ALA A 4 10.79 3.96 19.94
N LEU A 5 9.90 4.07 18.95
CA LEU A 5 9.30 5.36 18.56
C LEU A 5 8.20 5.75 19.54
N ASP A 6 7.35 4.80 19.95
CA ASP A 6 6.26 5.00 20.91
C ASP A 6 6.78 5.47 22.27
N ASP A 7 7.93 4.92 22.71
CA ASP A 7 8.61 5.33 23.94
C ASP A 7 9.15 6.78 23.90
N ARG A 8 9.34 7.35 22.70
CA ARG A 8 10.02 8.63 22.50
C ARG A 8 9.12 9.75 22.03
N THR A 9 8.00 9.42 21.40
CA THR A 9 7.09 10.40 20.80
C THR A 9 5.67 9.90 20.94
N PRO A 10 4.75 10.71 21.46
CA PRO A 10 3.35 10.29 21.58
C PRO A 10 2.77 9.88 20.23
N ILE A 11 2.43 8.59 20.08
CA ILE A 11 1.69 8.07 18.92
C ILE A 11 0.22 7.94 19.30
N THR A 12 -0.64 8.70 18.64
CA THR A 12 -2.09 8.68 18.89
C THR A 12 -2.85 7.70 18.02
N GLN A 13 -2.31 7.35 16.86
CA GLN A 13 -2.93 6.42 15.91
C GLN A 13 -1.86 5.62 15.18
N ILE A 14 -2.11 4.32 14.97
CA ILE A 14 -1.29 3.41 14.18
C ILE A 14 -2.15 2.91 13.04
N ILE A 15 -1.74 3.21 11.81
CA ILE A 15 -2.50 2.88 10.59
C ILE A 15 -1.88 1.65 9.95
N ASP A 16 -2.70 0.67 9.60
CA ASP A 16 -2.27 -0.55 8.92
C ASP A 16 -3.23 -0.98 7.81
N HIS A 17 -2.84 -2.07 7.11
CA HIS A 17 -3.64 -2.64 6.04
C HIS A 17 -4.78 -3.55 6.53
N GLY A 18 -4.81 -3.95 7.81
CA GLY A 18 -5.66 -5.03 8.29
C GLY A 18 -4.86 -6.11 9.02
N ASP A 19 -5.52 -7.23 9.30
CA ASP A 19 -4.86 -8.33 9.99
C ASP A 19 -3.83 -9.01 9.10
N SER A 20 -2.68 -9.37 9.67
CA SER A 20 -1.65 -10.15 8.99
C SER A 20 -2.20 -11.50 8.52
N VAL A 21 -1.86 -11.91 7.31
CA VAL A 21 -2.12 -13.26 6.80
C VAL A 21 -1.15 -14.29 7.38
N GLU A 22 0.00 -13.85 7.86
CA GLU A 22 1.00 -14.69 8.54
C GLU A 22 0.72 -14.91 10.03
N ARG A 23 -0.36 -14.35 10.58
CA ARG A 23 -0.72 -14.41 12.02
C ARG A 23 -0.86 -15.81 12.63
N GLN A 24 -0.97 -16.85 11.80
CA GLN A 24 -1.06 -18.25 12.23
C GLN A 24 0.23 -19.04 12.01
N SER A 25 1.21 -18.46 11.32
CA SER A 25 2.52 -19.09 11.11
C SER A 25 3.35 -19.04 12.39
N GLU A 26 4.28 -19.99 12.55
CA GLU A 26 5.17 -20.05 13.72
C GLU A 26 6.01 -18.77 13.86
N SER A 27 6.52 -18.25 12.75
CA SER A 27 7.33 -17.03 12.71
C SER A 27 6.51 -15.75 12.78
N GLY A 28 5.34 -15.70 12.15
CA GLY A 28 4.53 -14.48 12.06
C GLY A 28 3.64 -14.23 13.28
N ARG A 29 3.15 -15.29 13.95
CA ARG A 29 2.29 -15.15 15.14
C ARG A 29 2.91 -14.27 16.24
N PRO A 30 4.15 -14.49 16.72
CA PRO A 30 4.70 -13.64 17.78
C PRO A 30 4.84 -12.17 17.35
N LEU A 31 5.21 -11.90 16.10
CA LEU A 31 5.31 -10.54 15.56
C LEU A 31 3.94 -9.85 15.51
N TRP A 32 2.91 -10.59 15.10
CA TRP A 32 1.55 -10.08 15.06
C TRP A 32 0.98 -9.78 16.45
N GLU A 33 1.21 -10.68 17.41
CA GLU A 33 0.79 -10.48 18.81
C GLU A 33 1.50 -9.29 19.46
N GLU A 34 2.80 -9.12 19.24
CA GLU A 34 3.57 -7.96 19.70
C GLU A 34 3.02 -6.66 19.10
N TYR A 35 2.77 -6.65 17.79
CA TYR A 35 2.17 -5.51 17.10
C TYR A 35 0.80 -5.14 17.70
N LEU A 36 -0.09 -6.12 17.91
CA LEU A 36 -1.41 -5.88 18.49
C LEU A 36 -1.32 -5.37 19.92
N ALA A 37 -0.43 -5.91 20.75
CA ALA A 37 -0.22 -5.47 22.13
C ALA A 37 0.25 -4.01 22.17
N LEU A 38 1.15 -3.61 21.28
CA LEU A 38 1.62 -2.24 21.15
C LEU A 38 0.52 -1.33 20.63
N ALA A 39 -0.13 -1.70 19.52
CA ALA A 39 -1.07 -0.83 18.84
C ALA A 39 -2.36 -0.61 19.66
N GLY A 40 -2.85 -1.67 20.30
CA GLY A 40 -4.03 -1.62 21.17
C GLY A 40 -5.21 -0.90 20.51
N ASN A 41 -5.83 0.02 21.24
CA ASN A 41 -6.96 0.82 20.76
C ASN A 41 -6.58 1.95 19.78
N ARG A 42 -5.28 2.17 19.52
CA ARG A 42 -4.79 3.18 18.58
C ARG A 42 -4.73 2.65 17.15
N ARG A 43 -4.87 1.33 16.98
CA ARG A 43 -4.89 0.66 15.69
C ARG A 43 -6.11 1.12 14.87
N ARG A 44 -5.86 1.52 13.62
CA ARG A 44 -6.87 1.78 12.60
C ARG A 44 -6.46 1.12 11.29
N SER A 45 -7.19 0.08 10.89
CA SER A 45 -7.07 -0.48 9.54
C SER A 45 -7.83 0.40 8.55
N ILE A 46 -7.25 0.63 7.39
CA ILE A 46 -7.85 1.48 6.35
C ILE A 46 -8.39 0.65 5.19
N ALA A 47 -9.27 1.27 4.41
CA ALA A 47 -9.67 0.78 3.09
C ALA A 47 -9.08 1.68 1.99
N PRO A 48 -8.88 1.16 0.76
CA PRO A 48 -8.50 2.01 -0.36
C PRO A 48 -9.54 3.12 -0.58
N GLY A 49 -9.05 4.34 -0.82
CA GLY A 49 -9.87 5.56 -0.91
C GLY A 49 -10.01 6.33 0.41
N ASP A 50 -9.68 5.73 1.55
CA ASP A 50 -9.56 6.47 2.82
C ASP A 50 -8.55 7.61 2.66
N LYS A 51 -8.80 8.71 3.38
CA LYS A 51 -7.92 9.89 3.39
C LYS A 51 -7.37 10.14 4.77
N LEU A 52 -6.14 10.67 4.80
CA LEU A 52 -5.49 11.14 6.03
C LEU A 52 -5.41 12.68 5.97
N PRO A 53 -6.07 13.42 6.87
CA PRO A 53 -6.09 14.87 6.79
C PRO A 53 -4.72 15.47 7.13
N PHE A 54 -4.09 16.10 6.14
CA PHE A 54 -2.92 16.94 6.31
C PHE A 54 -3.16 18.30 5.66
N SER A 55 -2.80 19.38 6.35
CA SER A 55 -2.96 20.71 5.77
C SER A 55 -2.01 20.89 4.58
N GLY A 56 -2.55 21.33 3.44
CA GLY A 56 -1.77 21.59 2.22
C GLY A 56 -1.38 20.35 1.42
N ILE A 57 -1.78 19.14 1.84
CA ILE A 57 -1.47 17.88 1.18
C ILE A 57 -2.75 17.04 1.07
N GLU A 58 -3.03 16.47 -0.09
CA GLU A 58 -4.02 15.40 -0.19
C GLU A 58 -3.31 14.05 -0.01
N PHE A 59 -3.70 13.31 1.02
CA PHE A 59 -3.18 11.96 1.27
C PHE A 59 -4.33 10.96 1.10
N SER A 60 -4.19 10.03 0.15
CA SER A 60 -5.16 8.96 -0.07
C SER A 60 -4.48 7.59 -0.06
N PHE A 61 -5.08 6.64 0.63
CA PHE A 61 -4.64 5.25 0.57
C PHE A 61 -5.11 4.61 -0.74
N ILE A 62 -4.19 4.00 -1.49
CA ILE A 62 -4.49 3.37 -2.80
C ILE A 62 -4.61 1.86 -2.73
N GLY A 63 -4.20 1.26 -1.60
CA GLY A 63 -4.29 -0.17 -1.41
C GLY A 63 -4.11 -0.57 0.04
N ALA A 64 -4.77 -1.66 0.42
CA ALA A 64 -4.62 -2.32 1.71
C ALA A 64 -5.20 -3.74 1.63
N HIS A 65 -4.47 -4.71 2.17
CA HIS A 65 -4.91 -6.09 2.31
C HIS A 65 -5.48 -6.65 1.01
N ARG A 66 -4.67 -6.51 -0.06
CA ARG A 66 -4.93 -6.86 -1.47
C ARG A 66 -6.01 -6.06 -2.18
N GLN A 67 -6.80 -5.27 -1.46
CA GLN A 67 -7.75 -4.36 -2.08
C GLN A 67 -6.97 -3.17 -2.64
N LEU A 68 -7.41 -2.69 -3.79
CA LEU A 68 -6.81 -1.57 -4.50
C LEU A 68 -7.91 -0.57 -4.83
N ILE A 69 -7.53 0.71 -4.89
CA ILE A 69 -8.44 1.77 -5.30
C ILE A 69 -8.99 1.48 -6.71
N GLY A 70 -10.26 1.80 -6.91
CA GLY A 70 -10.86 1.78 -8.24
C GLY A 70 -10.37 2.95 -9.09
N SER A 71 -10.69 2.93 -10.38
CA SER A 71 -10.58 4.15 -11.18
C SER A 71 -11.83 5.00 -10.96
N PRO A 72 -11.74 6.24 -10.45
CA PRO A 72 -12.91 7.09 -10.20
C PRO A 72 -13.63 7.50 -11.50
N GLU A 73 -12.92 7.48 -12.62
CA GLU A 73 -13.46 7.75 -13.96
C GLU A 73 -12.93 6.69 -14.94
N ARG A 74 -13.67 6.43 -16.02
CA ARG A 74 -13.15 5.58 -17.12
C ARG A 74 -11.93 6.27 -17.73
N ARG A 75 -10.79 5.59 -17.74
CA ARG A 75 -9.58 6.09 -18.39
C ARG A 75 -9.41 5.38 -19.72
N ALA A 76 -8.61 5.98 -20.60
CA ALA A 76 -8.22 5.31 -21.83
C ALA A 76 -7.44 4.02 -21.48
N PRO A 77 -7.62 2.93 -22.25
CA PRO A 77 -6.81 1.73 -22.08
C PRO A 77 -5.32 2.07 -22.08
N ASN A 78 -4.57 1.43 -21.19
CA ASN A 78 -3.12 1.60 -21.13
C ASN A 78 -2.49 0.77 -22.27
N ALA A 79 -1.99 1.45 -23.30
CA ALA A 79 -1.37 0.80 -24.46
C ALA A 79 -0.16 -0.07 -24.09
N LEU A 80 0.49 0.20 -22.95
CA LEU A 80 1.61 -0.60 -22.44
C LEU A 80 1.18 -1.97 -21.88
N CYS A 81 -0.12 -2.18 -21.66
CA CYS A 81 -0.65 -3.48 -21.24
C CYS A 81 -0.80 -4.48 -22.40
N ALA A 82 -0.59 -4.05 -23.65
CA ALA A 82 -0.73 -4.92 -24.81
C ALA A 82 0.30 -6.06 -24.75
N GLY A 83 -0.18 -7.30 -24.66
CA GLY A 83 0.67 -8.50 -24.60
C GLY A 83 1.30 -8.77 -23.22
N VAL A 84 0.99 -7.96 -22.22
CA VAL A 84 1.43 -8.20 -20.82
C VAL A 84 0.43 -9.13 -20.15
N ALA A 85 0.90 -10.30 -19.72
CA ALA A 85 0.09 -11.22 -18.92
C ALA A 85 0.10 -10.78 -17.44
N PRO A 86 -1.02 -10.93 -16.72
CA PRO A 86 -1.02 -10.67 -15.28
C PRO A 86 -0.03 -11.61 -14.57
N PRO A 87 0.83 -11.10 -13.68
CA PRO A 87 1.68 -11.93 -12.84
C PRO A 87 0.86 -12.85 -11.93
N ASP A 88 1.48 -13.95 -11.51
CA ASP A 88 0.86 -14.83 -10.51
C ASP A 88 0.57 -14.06 -9.22
N PRO A 89 -0.61 -14.24 -8.61
CA PRO A 89 -0.94 -13.51 -7.40
C PRO A 89 -0.03 -13.92 -6.24
N ASP A 90 0.63 -12.94 -5.60
CA ASP A 90 1.36 -13.18 -4.35
C ASP A 90 0.38 -13.68 -3.27
N GLN A 91 0.84 -14.62 -2.43
CA GLN A 91 0.05 -15.19 -1.33
C GLN A 91 0.65 -14.86 0.05
N GLY A 92 1.82 -14.21 0.08
CA GLY A 92 2.47 -13.77 1.31
C GLY A 92 1.94 -12.42 1.81
N GLU A 93 2.52 -11.94 2.91
CA GLU A 93 2.13 -10.65 3.51
C GLU A 93 2.41 -9.45 2.59
N ASN A 94 3.42 -9.53 1.73
CA ASN A 94 3.85 -8.44 0.84
C ASN A 94 2.72 -7.94 -0.06
N GLY A 95 1.97 -8.83 -0.71
CA GLY A 95 0.80 -8.48 -1.53
C GLY A 95 -0.36 -7.83 -0.75
N HIS A 96 -0.32 -7.88 0.59
CA HIS A 96 -1.29 -7.24 1.50
C HIS A 96 -0.85 -5.85 1.97
N SER A 97 0.36 -5.39 1.59
CA SER A 97 0.91 -4.08 1.95
C SER A 97 -0.10 -2.94 1.78
N LEU A 98 0.02 -1.94 2.65
CA LEU A 98 -0.66 -0.66 2.49
C LEU A 98 0.13 0.23 1.51
N GLY A 99 -0.57 0.88 0.59
CA GLY A 99 -0.01 1.88 -0.32
C GLY A 99 -0.77 3.19 -0.24
N TYR A 100 -0.11 4.29 -0.59
CA TYR A 100 -0.70 5.63 -0.60
C TYR A 100 -0.18 6.50 -1.75
N LEU A 101 -1.01 7.48 -2.12
CA LEU A 101 -0.72 8.55 -3.06
C LEU A 101 -0.82 9.89 -2.32
N ILE A 102 0.20 10.72 -2.47
CA ILE A 102 0.29 12.05 -1.90
C ILE A 102 0.25 13.07 -3.04
N SER A 103 -0.69 14.01 -2.96
CA SER A 103 -0.77 15.18 -3.84
C SER A 103 -0.27 16.42 -3.11
N LEU A 104 0.73 17.11 -3.68
CA LEU A 104 1.14 18.46 -3.26
C LEU A 104 0.91 19.43 -4.43
N GLY A 105 -0.25 20.06 -4.45
CA GLY A 105 -0.73 20.77 -5.64
C GLY A 105 -0.85 19.80 -6.81
N GLY A 106 -0.11 20.05 -7.91
CA GLY A 106 -0.07 19.16 -9.07
C GLY A 106 0.87 17.96 -8.94
N PHE A 107 1.80 17.97 -7.96
CA PHE A 107 2.79 16.90 -7.81
C PHE A 107 2.19 15.66 -7.16
N GLN A 108 2.50 14.47 -7.71
CA GLN A 108 2.00 13.17 -7.29
C GLN A 108 3.14 12.24 -6.85
N PHE A 109 3.14 11.84 -5.57
CA PHE A 109 4.07 10.85 -5.01
C PHE A 109 3.35 9.54 -4.66
N LEU A 110 3.81 8.42 -5.23
CA LEU A 110 3.29 7.09 -4.98
C LEU A 110 4.26 6.27 -4.13
N ASN A 111 3.74 5.66 -3.06
CA ASN A 111 4.41 4.63 -2.29
C ASN A 111 3.49 3.42 -2.16
N MET A 112 4.01 2.23 -2.44
CA MET A 112 3.22 1.00 -2.37
C MET A 112 3.77 0.00 -1.33
N GLY A 113 4.64 0.45 -0.43
CA GLY A 113 5.32 -0.43 0.54
C GLY A 113 6.03 -1.58 -0.17
N ASP A 114 5.66 -2.80 0.21
CA ASP A 114 6.20 -4.04 -0.34
C ASP A 114 5.20 -4.74 -1.28
N MET A 115 4.23 -4.01 -1.82
CA MET A 115 3.32 -4.57 -2.82
C MET A 115 4.09 -5.24 -3.96
N THR A 116 3.52 -6.33 -4.45
CA THR A 116 4.11 -7.24 -5.40
C THR A 116 3.70 -6.92 -6.85
N PRO A 117 4.39 -7.49 -7.87
CA PRO A 117 4.13 -7.17 -9.27
C PRO A 117 2.68 -7.41 -9.72
N ASP A 118 1.96 -8.36 -9.14
CA ASP A 118 0.54 -8.59 -9.44
C ASP A 118 -0.35 -7.43 -8.97
N ARG A 119 0.02 -6.75 -7.88
CA ARG A 119 -0.66 -5.53 -7.41
C ARG A 119 -0.31 -4.33 -8.28
N GLU A 120 0.95 -4.18 -8.66
CA GLU A 120 1.40 -3.15 -9.61
C GLU A 120 0.66 -3.28 -10.95
N HIS A 121 0.63 -4.50 -11.51
CA HIS A 121 -0.10 -4.81 -12.73
C HIS A 121 -1.60 -4.48 -12.59
N ALA A 122 -2.23 -4.83 -11.47
CA ALA A 122 -3.65 -4.55 -11.25
C ALA A 122 -3.97 -3.04 -11.17
N LEU A 123 -3.02 -2.19 -10.77
CA LEU A 123 -3.16 -0.73 -10.78
C LEU A 123 -2.88 -0.12 -12.17
N ALA A 124 -2.01 -0.74 -12.96
CA ALA A 124 -1.59 -0.24 -14.28
C ALA A 124 -2.44 -0.76 -15.45
N CYS A 125 -3.06 -1.93 -15.31
CA CYS A 125 -3.75 -2.66 -16.38
C CYS A 125 -5.17 -3.12 -16.00
N PRO A 126 -6.12 -3.14 -16.96
CA PRO A 126 -5.98 -2.73 -18.37
C PRO A 126 -5.99 -1.21 -18.57
N GLU A 127 -6.33 -0.45 -17.53
CA GLU A 127 -6.24 1.00 -17.46
C GLU A 127 -5.39 1.39 -16.26
N ASN A 128 -4.65 2.50 -16.39
CA ASN A 128 -3.90 3.07 -15.27
C ASN A 128 -4.88 3.73 -14.29
N ARG A 129 -5.17 3.10 -13.14
CA ARG A 129 -6.14 3.58 -12.15
C ARG A 129 -5.71 4.84 -11.42
N LEU A 130 -4.39 5.06 -11.30
CA LEU A 130 -3.80 6.14 -10.49
C LEU A 130 -3.60 7.44 -11.29
N GLY A 131 -3.54 7.37 -12.62
CA GLY A 131 -3.19 8.52 -13.45
C GLY A 131 -1.68 8.77 -13.49
N ILE A 132 -1.28 10.01 -13.73
CA ILE A 132 0.14 10.38 -13.83
C ILE A 132 0.71 10.49 -12.42
N VAL A 133 1.84 9.82 -12.19
CA VAL A 133 2.63 9.90 -10.95
C VAL A 133 3.98 10.52 -11.31
N ASP A 134 4.40 11.54 -10.57
CA ASP A 134 5.66 12.25 -10.81
C ASP A 134 6.85 11.56 -10.14
N MET A 135 6.63 10.99 -8.96
CA MET A 135 7.65 10.25 -8.21
C MET A 135 7.05 8.98 -7.63
N TRP A 136 7.69 7.85 -7.91
CA TRP A 136 7.29 6.55 -7.41
C TRP A 136 8.44 5.94 -6.62
N GLN A 137 8.19 5.64 -5.34
CA GLN A 137 9.08 4.81 -4.56
C GLN A 137 8.84 3.35 -4.95
N VAL A 138 9.79 2.77 -5.68
CA VAL A 138 9.73 1.38 -6.14
C VAL A 138 9.43 0.44 -4.96
N PRO A 139 8.44 -0.47 -5.08
CA PRO A 139 8.04 -1.34 -3.99
C PRO A 139 9.10 -2.39 -3.65
N HIS A 140 9.01 -2.95 -2.44
CA HIS A 140 9.78 -4.12 -2.01
C HIS A 140 11.29 -3.98 -2.27
N HIS A 141 11.83 -2.79 -2.00
CA HIS A 141 13.25 -2.46 -2.15
C HIS A 141 13.81 -2.67 -3.57
N GLY A 142 12.94 -2.71 -4.60
CA GLY A 142 13.31 -3.04 -5.96
C GLY A 142 13.59 -4.54 -6.20
N GLY A 143 13.21 -5.41 -5.25
CA GLY A 143 13.50 -6.85 -5.26
C GLY A 143 12.93 -7.61 -6.46
N TYR A 144 11.91 -7.07 -7.12
CA TYR A 144 11.31 -7.66 -8.33
C TYR A 144 11.86 -7.08 -9.64
N GLY A 145 12.80 -6.12 -9.55
CA GLY A 145 13.19 -5.26 -10.66
C GLY A 145 12.08 -4.25 -10.94
N ALA A 146 12.37 -2.95 -10.79
CA ALA A 146 11.41 -1.90 -11.08
C ALA A 146 10.94 -2.01 -12.54
N ILE A 147 9.74 -2.59 -12.78
CA ILE A 147 9.09 -2.81 -14.08
C ILE A 147 9.95 -3.59 -15.09
N ARG A 148 9.47 -4.77 -15.50
CA ARG A 148 9.87 -5.39 -16.78
C ARG A 148 8.79 -5.16 -17.83
#